data_AF-A0A1V4QW60-F1
#
_entry.id   AF-A0A1V4QW60-F1
#
_cell.length_a   1.000
_cell.length_b   1.000
_cell.length_c   1.000
_cell.angle_alpha   90.00
_cell.angle_beta   90.00
_cell.angle_gamma   90.00
#
_symmetry.space_group_name_H-M   'P 1'
#
loop_
_entity.id
_entity.type
_entity.pdbx_description
1 polymer ?
#
loop_
_entity_poly.entity_id
_entity_poly.type
_entity_poly.pdbx_seq_one_letter_code
_entity_poly.pdbx_strand_id
1 'polypeptide(L)'
;MAGGQDVVSLGVQGRLVLGFQPGQALRDGQGVDLIVFENAFAVGALRFAELVRVGVSTDGLEYAFFPVWCGLAGPVGPYQPIDPAKVDGFAGVEPVLANVEGNGLDPFDPAEAGGDAFDLAELAGHPLVLAGTVDLSRIYYVKLVDVLGDGTERDDWDNPIYDPTGSMSGADPYQTSADIDAIAVVHGLPVPLLGDANRDGRVGIADLAIVADNYGSRAGMTWEDGDFNGDGAVGIADLGALADNYGSSTGGAGAPVPEPAVLPLWLSASAWLWGARRRQRRSAA
;
A
#
# COMPACT_ATOMS: atom_id res chain seq x y z
N MET A 1 7.72 -24.29 12.30
CA MET A 1 7.62 -23.09 11.46
C MET A 1 8.39 -22.01 12.20
N ALA A 2 9.30 -21.32 11.53
CA ALA A 2 10.11 -20.26 12.12
C ALA A 2 9.69 -18.95 11.45
N GLY A 3 9.53 -17.88 12.22
CA GLY A 3 9.27 -16.53 11.70
C GLY A 3 10.45 -16.00 10.89
N GLY A 4 10.24 -14.88 10.20
CA GLY A 4 11.30 -14.17 9.48
C GLY A 4 12.48 -13.82 10.39
N GLN A 5 13.69 -13.80 9.84
CA GLN A 5 14.89 -13.33 10.57
C GLN A 5 15.19 -11.84 10.31
N ASP A 6 14.52 -11.25 9.32
CA ASP A 6 14.69 -9.86 8.88
C ASP A 6 13.53 -8.99 9.40
N VAL A 7 13.31 -9.02 10.71
CA VAL A 7 12.25 -8.27 11.40
C VAL A 7 12.79 -7.06 12.14
N VAL A 8 11.95 -6.03 12.27
CA VAL A 8 12.15 -4.94 13.23
C VAL A 8 11.26 -5.20 14.43
N SER A 9 11.86 -5.69 15.51
CA SER A 9 11.18 -5.78 16.80
C SER A 9 10.92 -4.37 17.34
N LEU A 10 9.66 -4.06 17.65
CA LEU A 10 9.31 -2.76 18.22
C LEU A 10 9.86 -2.62 19.65
N GLY A 11 9.97 -3.73 20.37
CA GLY A 11 10.12 -3.72 21.82
C GLY A 11 8.84 -3.23 22.52
N VAL A 12 8.83 -3.36 23.84
CA VAL A 12 7.65 -3.11 24.69
C VAL A 12 7.15 -1.69 24.57
N GLN A 13 5.90 -1.52 24.12
CA GLN A 13 5.30 -0.23 23.80
C GLN A 13 6.16 0.61 22.85
N GLY A 14 6.98 -0.07 22.06
CA GLY A 14 7.81 0.49 21.04
C GLY A 14 6.98 1.07 19.90
N ARG A 15 7.66 1.85 19.07
CA ARG A 15 7.03 2.45 17.89
C ARG A 15 7.98 2.51 16.73
N LEU A 16 7.44 2.28 15.55
CA LEU A 16 8.10 2.48 14.27
C LEU A 16 7.33 3.55 13.51
N VAL A 17 8.04 4.51 12.92
CA VAL A 17 7.46 5.50 12.02
C VAL A 17 8.19 5.40 10.69
N LEU A 18 7.45 5.04 9.64
CA LEU A 18 7.93 5.03 8.27
C LEU A 18 7.54 6.35 7.63
N GLY A 19 8.52 7.04 7.04
CA GLY A 19 8.31 8.23 6.23
C GLY A 19 8.46 7.90 4.75
N PHE A 20 7.51 8.34 3.94
CA PHE A 20 7.54 8.21 2.49
C PHE A 20 8.05 9.51 1.88
N GLN A 21 8.83 9.41 0.80
CA GLN A 21 9.18 10.59 0.03
C GLN A 21 7.91 11.24 -0.54
N PRO A 22 7.89 12.56 -0.81
CA PRO A 22 6.69 13.24 -1.29
C PRO A 22 6.04 12.60 -2.53
N GLY A 23 6.85 11.97 -3.39
CA GLY A 23 6.40 11.25 -4.58
C GLY A 23 6.00 9.78 -4.38
N GLN A 24 6.02 9.28 -3.15
CA GLN A 24 5.68 7.91 -2.78
C GLN A 24 4.66 7.86 -1.63
N ALA A 25 3.99 8.98 -1.35
CA ALA A 25 2.98 9.05 -0.30
C ALA A 25 1.85 8.05 -0.57
N LEU A 26 1.24 7.52 0.49
CA LEU A 26 0.01 6.75 0.36
C LEU A 26 -1.15 7.69 0.05
N ARG A 27 -2.16 7.17 -0.65
CA ARG A 27 -3.42 7.86 -0.91
C ARG A 27 -4.58 6.90 -0.75
N ASP A 28 -5.72 7.43 -0.33
CA ASP A 28 -7.00 6.73 -0.34
C ASP A 28 -7.38 6.34 -1.78
N GLY A 29 -7.35 5.04 -2.04
CA GLY A 29 -7.66 4.40 -3.30
C GLY A 29 -9.00 3.68 -3.26
N GLN A 30 -9.16 2.67 -4.11
CA GLN A 30 -10.36 1.83 -4.04
C GLN A 30 -10.03 0.59 -3.20
N GLY A 31 -10.57 0.50 -1.98
CA GLY A 31 -10.33 -0.63 -1.08
C GLY A 31 -9.01 -0.47 -0.33
N VAL A 32 -8.37 -1.59 0.01
CA VAL A 32 -7.13 -1.60 0.80
C VAL A 32 -6.03 -0.73 0.18
N ASP A 33 -5.40 0.10 1.01
CA ASP A 33 -4.33 1.02 0.62
C ASP A 33 -2.98 0.65 1.22
N LEU A 34 -3.00 -0.10 2.33
CA LEU A 34 -1.86 -0.40 3.17
C LEU A 34 -1.98 -1.84 3.68
N ILE A 35 -0.88 -2.59 3.70
CA ILE A 35 -0.80 -3.90 4.37
C ILE A 35 0.39 -3.86 5.33
N VAL A 36 0.17 -4.31 6.57
CA VAL A 36 1.23 -4.48 7.57
C VAL A 36 1.53 -5.96 7.72
N PHE A 37 2.80 -6.31 7.54
CA PHE A 37 3.32 -7.66 7.71
C PHE A 37 4.06 -7.75 9.03
N GLU A 38 3.60 -8.65 9.87
CA GLU A 38 4.12 -8.97 11.19
C GLU A 38 4.25 -10.50 11.25
N ASN A 39 5.00 -11.05 12.19
CA ASN A 39 5.33 -12.46 12.22
C ASN A 39 4.20 -13.41 12.69
N ALA A 40 2.94 -12.97 12.72
CA ALA A 40 1.78 -13.77 13.13
C ALA A 40 1.71 -15.15 12.44
N PHE A 41 1.36 -16.20 13.19
CA PHE A 41 1.23 -17.54 12.63
C PHE A 41 0.07 -18.35 13.22
N ALA A 42 -0.46 -19.25 12.40
CA ALA A 42 -1.58 -20.09 12.77
C ALA A 42 -1.19 -21.17 13.80
N VAL A 43 -1.97 -21.26 14.88
CA VAL A 43 -1.95 -22.36 15.85
C VAL A 43 -3.30 -23.07 15.82
N GLY A 44 -3.46 -23.94 14.82
CA GLY A 44 -4.77 -24.52 14.50
C GLY A 44 -5.73 -23.45 14.01
N ALA A 45 -6.86 -23.26 14.70
CA ALA A 45 -7.81 -22.18 14.41
C ALA A 45 -7.46 -20.84 15.08
N LEU A 46 -6.50 -20.84 16.00
CA LEU A 46 -6.06 -19.66 16.75
C LEU A 46 -4.87 -18.99 16.04
N ARG A 47 -4.46 -17.82 16.54
CA ARG A 47 -3.28 -17.08 16.07
C ARG A 47 -2.30 -16.87 17.21
N PHE A 48 -1.03 -17.16 16.98
CA PHE A 48 0.02 -16.46 17.70
C PHE A 48 0.14 -15.10 17.02
N ALA A 49 -0.15 -14.03 17.77
CA ALA A 49 -0.37 -12.68 17.28
C ALA A 49 0.15 -11.71 18.32
N GLU A 50 0.87 -10.66 17.90
CA GLU A 50 1.31 -9.56 18.73
C GLU A 50 0.68 -8.28 18.16
N LEU A 51 -0.26 -7.68 18.89
CA LEU A 51 -1.15 -6.68 18.31
C LEU A 51 -0.42 -5.34 18.12
N VAL A 52 -0.70 -4.69 17.00
CA VAL A 52 -0.10 -3.41 16.64
C VAL A 52 -1.18 -2.42 16.25
N ARG A 53 -1.12 -1.22 16.83
CA ARG A 53 -1.95 -0.09 16.39
C ARG A 53 -1.31 0.57 15.18
N VAL A 54 -2.12 0.80 14.15
CA VAL A 54 -1.71 1.45 12.91
C VAL A 54 -2.28 2.86 12.86
N GLY A 55 -1.43 3.85 12.60
CA GLY A 55 -1.86 5.22 12.40
C GLY A 55 -1.17 5.87 11.23
N VAL A 56 -1.86 6.79 10.58
CA VAL A 56 -1.39 7.50 9.39
C VAL A 56 -1.35 9.01 9.62
N SER A 57 -0.44 9.70 8.94
CA SER A 57 -0.26 11.13 9.10
C SER A 57 0.23 11.80 7.83
N THR A 58 -0.20 13.06 7.65
CA THR A 58 0.29 13.98 6.62
C THR A 58 1.46 14.82 7.13
N ASP A 59 1.54 15.14 8.43
CA ASP A 59 2.55 16.08 8.96
C ASP A 59 3.64 15.41 9.82
N GLY A 60 3.47 14.12 10.14
CA GLY A 60 4.37 13.36 10.99
C GLY A 60 4.27 13.71 12.49
N LEU A 61 3.36 14.62 12.86
CA LEU A 61 3.13 15.10 14.24
C LEU A 61 1.85 14.49 14.82
N GLU A 62 0.72 14.64 14.11
CA GLU A 62 -0.58 14.12 14.50
C GLU A 62 -0.96 12.91 13.64
N TYR A 63 -1.48 11.85 14.26
CA TYR A 63 -1.75 10.58 13.59
C TYR A 63 -3.21 10.19 13.77
N ALA A 64 -3.88 9.91 12.66
CA ALA A 64 -5.19 9.26 12.67
C ALA A 64 -4.97 7.76 12.79
N PHE A 65 -5.37 7.18 13.91
CA PHE A 65 -5.27 5.73 14.14
C PHE A 65 -6.53 5.03 13.63
N PHE A 66 -6.34 3.85 13.05
CA PHE A 66 -7.46 2.95 12.72
C PHE A 66 -8.17 2.55 14.01
N PRO A 67 -9.52 2.53 14.02
CA PRO A 67 -10.27 2.09 15.17
C PRO A 67 -9.98 0.61 15.41
N VAL A 68 -9.81 0.24 16.67
CA VAL A 68 -9.54 -1.13 17.09
C VAL A 68 -10.60 -1.63 18.04
N TRP A 69 -10.85 -2.94 18.00
CA TRP A 69 -11.76 -3.62 18.92
C TRP A 69 -11.09 -4.86 19.51
N CYS A 70 -11.20 -5.03 20.84
CA CYS A 70 -10.73 -6.23 21.55
C CYS A 70 -11.87 -6.86 22.37
N GLY A 71 -12.22 -8.09 22.02
CA GLY A 71 -13.21 -8.92 22.69
C GLY A 71 -12.63 -10.11 23.46
N LEU A 72 -11.32 -10.13 23.73
CA LEU A 72 -10.69 -11.15 24.54
C LEU A 72 -11.13 -11.03 26.00
N ALA A 73 -11.43 -12.16 26.63
CA ALA A 73 -12.08 -12.20 27.94
C ALA A 73 -11.14 -11.93 29.14
N GLY A 74 -9.82 -11.90 28.91
CA GLY A 74 -8.82 -11.70 29.95
C GLY A 74 -7.39 -11.82 29.45
N PRO A 75 -6.40 -11.66 30.36
CA PRO A 75 -4.98 -11.70 30.03
C PRO A 75 -4.56 -12.98 29.30
N VAL A 76 -3.68 -12.83 28.33
CA VAL A 76 -3.11 -13.92 27.53
C VAL A 76 -1.65 -14.07 27.90
N GLY A 77 -1.25 -15.27 28.32
CA GLY A 77 0.12 -15.53 28.74
C GLY A 77 1.12 -15.57 27.57
N PRO A 78 2.43 -15.52 27.85
CA PRO A 78 3.45 -15.65 26.82
C PRO A 78 3.29 -16.97 26.06
N TYR A 79 3.51 -16.96 24.75
CA TYR A 79 3.32 -18.09 23.82
C TYR A 79 1.88 -18.60 23.68
N GLN A 80 0.88 -18.00 24.34
CA GLN A 80 -0.52 -18.43 24.20
C GLN A 80 -1.14 -17.76 22.97
N PRO A 81 -1.81 -18.53 22.09
CA PRO A 81 -2.48 -17.95 20.94
C PRO A 81 -3.84 -17.34 21.33
N ILE A 82 -4.29 -16.37 20.56
CA ILE A 82 -5.59 -15.69 20.68
C ILE A 82 -6.58 -16.21 19.64
N ASP A 83 -7.88 -15.99 19.89
CA ASP A 83 -8.93 -16.16 18.89
C ASP A 83 -8.94 -14.92 17.98
N PRO A 84 -8.57 -15.03 16.69
CA PRO A 84 -8.53 -13.87 15.80
C PRO A 84 -9.91 -13.23 15.60
N ALA A 85 -11.01 -13.97 15.80
CA ALA A 85 -12.37 -13.41 15.73
C ALA A 85 -12.72 -12.50 16.93
N LYS A 86 -11.78 -12.30 17.86
CA LYS A 86 -11.91 -11.44 19.06
C LYS A 86 -11.07 -10.18 18.98
N VAL A 87 -10.44 -9.90 17.86
CA VAL A 87 -9.68 -8.67 17.64
C VAL A 87 -10.00 -8.14 16.24
N ASP A 88 -10.05 -6.83 16.09
CA ASP A 88 -10.33 -6.17 14.80
C ASP A 88 -9.59 -4.83 14.73
N GLY A 89 -9.17 -4.43 13.52
CA GLY A 89 -8.44 -3.19 13.26
C GLY A 89 -6.98 -3.14 13.71
N PHE A 90 -6.45 -4.23 14.25
CA PHE A 90 -5.03 -4.37 14.60
C PHE A 90 -4.21 -4.96 13.46
N ALA A 91 -2.93 -4.61 13.39
CA ALA A 91 -1.95 -5.44 12.70
C ALA A 91 -1.38 -6.51 13.65
N GLY A 92 -0.71 -7.52 13.10
CA GLY A 92 -0.17 -8.65 13.87
C GLY A 92 -1.15 -9.79 14.09
N VAL A 93 -2.23 -9.90 13.31
CA VAL A 93 -3.27 -10.93 13.48
C VAL A 93 -3.20 -11.98 12.39
N GLU A 94 -3.15 -11.56 11.12
CA GLU A 94 -3.16 -12.49 10.00
C GLU A 94 -1.75 -12.90 9.54
N PRO A 95 -1.51 -14.20 9.28
CA PRO A 95 -0.19 -14.66 8.84
C PRO A 95 0.23 -14.06 7.51
N VAL A 96 1.52 -13.73 7.40
CA VAL A 96 2.13 -13.36 6.11
C VAL A 96 2.19 -14.59 5.21
N LEU A 97 1.62 -14.46 4.01
CA LEU A 97 1.62 -15.52 3.00
C LEU A 97 2.63 -15.19 1.88
N ALA A 98 2.77 -13.93 1.50
CA ALA A 98 3.71 -13.52 0.47
C ALA A 98 5.16 -13.77 0.89
N ASN A 99 5.90 -14.45 0.02
CA ASN A 99 7.34 -14.60 0.15
C ASN A 99 8.00 -14.34 -1.19
N VAL A 100 8.66 -13.18 -1.29
CA VAL A 100 9.30 -12.67 -2.50
C VAL A 100 10.41 -13.59 -3.03
N GLU A 101 10.98 -14.45 -2.18
CA GLU A 101 12.02 -15.40 -2.56
C GLU A 101 11.49 -16.80 -2.85
N GLY A 102 10.27 -17.12 -2.40
CA GLY A 102 9.86 -18.51 -2.18
C GLY A 102 8.59 -18.97 -2.87
N ASN A 103 7.59 -18.10 -3.08
CA ASN A 103 6.28 -18.54 -3.58
C ASN A 103 5.65 -17.66 -4.66
N GLY A 104 6.19 -16.48 -4.93
CA GLY A 104 5.75 -15.62 -6.03
C GLY A 104 4.36 -15.00 -5.85
N LEU A 105 3.80 -15.04 -4.63
CA LEU A 105 2.62 -14.26 -4.28
C LEU A 105 2.98 -12.78 -4.26
N ASP A 106 2.08 -11.93 -4.77
CA ASP A 106 2.31 -10.49 -4.82
C ASP A 106 2.13 -9.87 -3.42
N PRO A 107 3.18 -9.30 -2.81
CA PRO A 107 3.06 -8.65 -1.50
C PRO A 107 2.21 -7.36 -1.54
N PHE A 108 1.82 -6.87 -2.71
CA PHE A 108 0.94 -5.72 -2.88
C PHE A 108 -0.51 -6.12 -3.17
N ASP A 109 -0.83 -7.41 -3.33
CA ASP A 109 -2.20 -7.89 -3.50
C ASP A 109 -2.81 -8.29 -2.15
N PRO A 110 -3.75 -7.50 -1.60
CA PRO A 110 -4.37 -7.80 -0.30
C PRO A 110 -5.16 -9.12 -0.28
N ALA A 111 -5.54 -9.68 -1.44
CA ALA A 111 -6.22 -10.97 -1.51
C ALA A 111 -5.27 -12.17 -1.36
N GLU A 112 -3.97 -11.97 -1.60
CA GLU A 112 -2.98 -13.05 -1.68
C GLU A 112 -1.84 -12.90 -0.66
N ALA A 113 -1.49 -11.68 -0.29
CA ALA A 113 -0.27 -11.39 0.49
C ALA A 113 -0.31 -11.91 1.92
N GLY A 114 -1.50 -12.09 2.50
CA GLY A 114 -1.65 -12.24 3.95
C GLY A 114 -1.32 -10.93 4.67
N GLY A 115 -0.98 -11.02 5.95
CA GLY A 115 -0.84 -9.83 6.80
C GLY A 115 -2.16 -9.09 7.00
N ASP A 116 -2.09 -7.94 7.67
CA ASP A 116 -3.27 -7.18 8.04
C ASP A 116 -3.45 -5.96 7.13
N ALA A 117 -4.61 -5.88 6.48
CA ALA A 117 -4.93 -4.91 5.45
C ALA A 117 -5.75 -3.73 6.02
N PHE A 118 -5.45 -2.53 5.52
CA PHE A 118 -6.03 -1.27 5.99
C PHE A 118 -6.51 -0.42 4.80
N ASP A 119 -7.77 0.01 4.85
CA ASP A 119 -8.42 0.90 3.87
C ASP A 119 -8.56 2.31 4.47
N LEU A 120 -7.89 3.32 3.90
CA LEU A 120 -7.87 4.67 4.44
C LEU A 120 -9.26 5.30 4.50
N ALA A 121 -10.22 4.85 3.69
CA ALA A 121 -11.59 5.33 3.72
C ALA A 121 -12.26 5.08 5.09
N GLU A 122 -11.80 4.11 5.88
CA GLU A 122 -12.27 3.87 7.25
C GLU A 122 -11.99 5.06 8.18
N LEU A 123 -10.96 5.85 7.87
CA LEU A 123 -10.58 7.03 8.63
C LEU A 123 -11.34 8.30 8.20
N ALA A 124 -12.23 8.24 7.21
CA ALA A 124 -12.94 9.42 6.71
C ALA A 124 -13.73 10.18 7.80
N GLY A 125 -14.16 9.48 8.86
CA GLY A 125 -14.84 10.05 10.02
C GLY A 125 -13.93 10.52 11.15
N HIS A 126 -12.60 10.30 11.05
CA HIS A 126 -11.65 10.61 12.12
C HIS A 126 -11.55 12.14 12.34
N PRO A 127 -11.51 12.64 13.59
CA PRO A 127 -11.49 14.08 13.88
C PRO A 127 -10.35 14.85 13.17
N LEU A 128 -9.16 14.26 13.07
CA LEU A 128 -8.02 14.87 12.36
C LEU A 128 -8.23 14.93 10.84
N VAL A 129 -8.98 13.98 10.27
CA VAL A 129 -9.33 13.99 8.84
C VAL A 129 -10.39 15.04 8.57
N LEU A 130 -11.43 15.10 9.41
CA LEU A 130 -12.47 16.13 9.33
C LEU A 130 -11.93 17.55 9.53
N ALA A 131 -10.88 17.70 10.35
CA ALA A 131 -10.19 18.97 10.57
C ALA A 131 -9.22 19.36 9.43
N GLY A 132 -8.92 18.44 8.51
CA GLY A 132 -7.94 18.64 7.43
C GLY A 132 -6.48 18.56 7.88
N THR A 133 -6.21 18.15 9.13
CA THR A 133 -4.84 17.89 9.62
C THR A 133 -4.25 16.64 8.95
N VAL A 134 -5.08 15.60 8.78
CA VAL A 134 -4.73 14.39 8.04
C VAL A 134 -5.47 14.41 6.71
N ASP A 135 -4.74 14.57 5.61
CA ASP A 135 -5.24 14.52 4.25
C ASP A 135 -5.09 13.09 3.72
N LEU A 136 -6.19 12.32 3.66
CA LEU A 136 -6.16 10.94 3.19
C LEU A 136 -5.73 10.80 1.72
N SER A 137 -5.72 11.88 0.94
CA SER A 137 -5.15 11.86 -0.41
C SER A 137 -3.62 11.89 -0.43
N ARG A 138 -2.99 12.23 0.70
CA ARG A 138 -1.53 12.42 0.86
C ARG A 138 -1.08 12.07 2.28
N ILE A 139 -0.77 10.80 2.49
CA ILE A 139 -0.22 10.26 3.73
C ILE A 139 1.29 10.04 3.55
N TYR A 140 2.10 10.80 4.28
CA TYR A 140 3.55 10.72 4.21
C TYR A 140 4.16 9.88 5.34
N TYR A 141 3.36 9.53 6.35
CA TYR A 141 3.85 8.77 7.50
C TYR A 141 2.88 7.68 7.91
N VAL A 142 3.42 6.48 8.15
CA VAL A 142 2.73 5.38 8.83
C VAL A 142 3.43 5.14 10.15
N LYS A 143 2.67 5.06 11.23
CA LYS A 143 3.14 4.76 12.58
C LYS A 143 2.55 3.44 13.05
N LEU A 144 3.42 2.56 13.51
CA LEU A 144 3.10 1.33 14.20
C LEU A 144 3.43 1.49 15.67
N VAL A 145 2.51 1.09 16.54
CA VAL A 145 2.69 1.12 18.00
C VAL A 145 2.36 -0.24 18.56
N ASP A 146 3.34 -0.83 19.23
CA ASP A 146 3.20 -2.08 19.97
C ASP A 146 2.12 -1.95 21.06
N VAL A 147 1.27 -2.97 21.20
CA VAL A 147 0.27 -3.08 22.25
C VAL A 147 0.88 -3.82 23.44
N LEU A 148 0.73 -3.29 24.65
CA LEU A 148 1.26 -3.94 25.86
C LEU A 148 0.53 -5.24 26.23
N GLY A 149 -0.78 -5.30 25.93
CA GLY A 149 -1.58 -6.53 26.08
C GLY A 149 -2.02 -6.92 27.48
N ASP A 150 -1.69 -6.12 28.50
CA ASP A 150 -1.99 -6.46 29.91
C ASP A 150 -3.38 -5.99 30.39
N GLY A 151 -4.17 -5.42 29.49
CA GLY A 151 -5.48 -4.85 29.77
C GLY A 151 -5.45 -3.45 30.39
N THR A 152 -4.30 -2.77 30.44
CA THR A 152 -4.23 -1.35 30.83
C THR A 152 -4.62 -0.41 29.70
N GLU A 153 -4.32 -0.78 28.46
CA GLU A 153 -4.77 -0.08 27.26
C GLU A 153 -6.26 -0.33 26.98
N ARG A 154 -6.89 0.63 26.27
CA ARG A 154 -8.31 0.61 25.93
C ARG A 154 -8.52 0.70 24.43
N ASP A 155 -9.44 -0.10 23.91
CA ASP A 155 -9.89 -0.02 22.52
C ASP A 155 -10.86 1.16 22.31
N ASP A 156 -11.36 1.35 21.09
CA ASP A 156 -12.27 2.46 20.76
C ASP A 156 -13.67 2.34 21.39
N TRP A 157 -13.95 1.20 22.05
CA TRP A 157 -15.17 0.90 22.80
C TRP A 157 -14.95 0.84 24.31
N ASP A 158 -13.79 1.28 24.80
CA ASP A 158 -13.38 1.25 26.21
C ASP A 158 -13.24 -0.17 26.80
N ASN A 159 -13.05 -1.19 25.96
CA ASN A 159 -12.68 -2.53 26.42
C ASN A 159 -11.17 -2.59 26.72
N PRO A 160 -10.74 -3.36 27.74
CA PRO A 160 -9.32 -3.63 27.94
C PRO A 160 -8.75 -4.41 26.76
N ILE A 161 -7.59 -3.98 26.27
CA ILE A 161 -6.89 -4.70 25.20
C ILE A 161 -5.99 -5.76 25.81
N TYR A 162 -6.21 -7.00 25.39
CA TYR A 162 -5.35 -8.13 25.72
C TYR A 162 -4.68 -8.64 24.45
N ASP A 163 -3.44 -9.07 24.59
CA ASP A 163 -2.71 -9.91 23.64
C ASP A 163 -1.66 -10.71 24.42
N PRO A 164 -0.91 -11.64 23.79
CA PRO A 164 0.12 -12.41 24.45
C PRO A 164 1.18 -11.49 25.06
N THR A 165 1.18 -11.42 26.40
CA THR A 165 2.11 -10.55 27.14
C THR A 165 2.83 -11.29 28.27
N GLY A 166 4.07 -10.89 28.54
CA GLY A 166 4.86 -11.35 29.67
C GLY A 166 6.23 -11.96 29.33
N SER A 167 6.88 -12.52 30.34
CA SER A 167 8.28 -12.94 30.22
C SER A 167 8.47 -14.24 29.41
N MET A 168 9.01 -14.12 28.20
CA MET A 168 9.38 -15.24 27.34
C MET A 168 10.64 -16.00 27.82
N SER A 169 11.55 -15.32 28.56
CA SER A 169 12.82 -15.90 29.05
C SER A 169 13.06 -15.80 30.57
N GLY A 170 12.13 -15.19 31.32
CA GLY A 170 12.22 -15.02 32.78
C GLY A 170 13.10 -13.86 33.27
N ALA A 171 13.88 -13.21 32.39
CA ALA A 171 14.82 -12.15 32.76
C ALA A 171 14.24 -10.71 32.69
N ASP A 172 13.24 -10.49 31.85
CA ASP A 172 12.54 -9.22 31.66
C ASP A 172 11.01 -9.46 31.75
N PRO A 173 10.27 -8.72 32.60
CA PRO A 173 8.84 -8.93 32.82
C PRO A 173 7.96 -8.67 31.59
N TYR A 174 8.45 -8.02 30.52
CA TYR A 174 7.63 -7.57 29.38
C TYR A 174 8.06 -8.12 28.01
N GLN A 175 8.53 -9.36 27.89
CA GLN A 175 9.26 -9.83 26.69
C GLN A 175 8.44 -10.27 25.46
N THR A 176 7.28 -9.69 25.20
CA THR A 176 6.60 -9.85 23.90
C THR A 176 6.43 -8.47 23.28
N SER A 177 6.66 -8.39 21.99
CA SER A 177 6.53 -7.16 21.22
C SER A 177 6.48 -7.52 19.76
N ALA A 178 5.65 -6.84 19.00
CA ALA A 178 5.50 -7.13 17.59
C ALA A 178 6.81 -7.03 16.82
N ASP A 179 7.01 -7.98 15.92
CA ASP A 179 8.18 -8.12 15.06
C ASP A 179 7.75 -7.82 13.61
N ILE A 180 7.91 -6.56 13.22
CA ILE A 180 7.45 -6.08 11.91
C ILE A 180 8.36 -6.61 10.81
N ASP A 181 7.79 -7.39 9.87
CA ASP A 181 8.46 -7.89 8.67
C ASP A 181 8.52 -6.80 7.59
N ALA A 182 7.38 -6.18 7.27
CA ALA A 182 7.28 -5.23 6.17
C ALA A 182 6.00 -4.39 6.21
N ILE A 183 5.96 -3.36 5.37
CA ILE A 183 4.75 -2.62 5.03
C ILE A 183 4.64 -2.55 3.51
N ALA A 184 3.49 -2.92 2.94
CA ALA A 184 3.17 -2.69 1.54
C ALA A 184 2.22 -1.50 1.37
N VAL A 185 2.56 -0.64 0.41
CA VAL A 185 1.70 0.44 -0.08
C VAL A 185 0.98 -0.05 -1.33
N VAL A 186 -0.32 -0.33 -1.21
CA VAL A 186 -1.15 -0.80 -2.32
C VAL A 186 -1.55 0.37 -3.22
N HIS A 187 -1.97 1.48 -2.62
CA HIS A 187 -2.29 2.73 -3.33
C HIS A 187 -1.32 3.85 -2.96
N GLY A 188 -0.21 3.90 -3.69
CA GLY A 188 0.67 5.06 -3.68
C GLY A 188 0.14 6.20 -4.55
N LEU A 189 0.60 7.42 -4.28
CA LEU A 189 0.64 8.46 -5.30
C LEU A 189 1.41 7.90 -6.50
N PRO A 190 0.91 8.12 -7.73
CA PRO A 190 1.73 7.85 -8.90
C PRO A 190 3.03 8.62 -8.73
N VAL A 191 4.17 7.95 -8.95
CA VAL A 191 5.49 8.58 -8.88
C VAL A 191 5.40 9.88 -9.68
N PRO A 192 5.53 11.07 -9.05
CA PRO A 192 5.40 12.31 -9.75
C PRO A 192 6.48 12.30 -10.82
N LEU A 193 6.06 12.57 -12.04
CA LEU A 193 6.95 12.57 -13.18
C LEU A 193 8.04 13.59 -12.89
N LEU A 194 9.29 13.14 -12.81
CA LEU A 194 10.38 14.01 -12.37
C LEU A 194 10.40 15.27 -13.26
N GLY A 195 10.31 16.46 -12.67
CA GLY A 195 10.12 17.71 -13.43
C GLY A 195 8.70 18.26 -13.47
N ASP A 196 7.68 17.53 -12.98
CA ASP A 196 6.26 17.93 -12.92
C ASP A 196 6.00 18.62 -11.57
N ALA A 197 6.31 19.92 -11.51
CA ALA A 197 6.19 20.71 -10.29
C ALA A 197 4.72 20.98 -9.92
N ASN A 198 3.84 21.16 -10.90
CA ASN A 198 2.43 21.46 -10.65
C ASN A 198 1.56 20.20 -10.45
N ARG A 199 2.14 19.01 -10.64
CA ARG A 199 1.51 17.69 -10.53
C ARG A 199 0.31 17.52 -11.47
N ASP A 200 0.36 18.14 -12.66
CA ASP A 200 -0.68 17.98 -13.68
C ASP A 200 -0.52 16.70 -14.52
N GLY A 201 0.52 15.90 -14.20
CA GLY A 201 0.85 14.66 -14.88
C GLY A 201 1.63 14.89 -16.17
N ARG A 202 2.18 16.08 -16.40
CA ARG A 202 3.00 16.43 -17.57
C ARG A 202 4.19 17.26 -17.14
N VAL A 203 5.32 17.09 -17.81
CA VAL A 203 6.47 18.00 -17.65
C VAL A 203 6.47 18.98 -18.80
N GLY A 204 6.22 20.26 -18.51
CA GLY A 204 6.05 21.26 -19.53
C GLY A 204 6.50 22.66 -19.13
N ILE A 205 5.99 23.63 -19.88
CA ILE A 205 6.34 25.03 -19.68
C ILE A 205 5.80 25.59 -18.35
N ALA A 206 4.73 25.02 -17.82
CA ALA A 206 4.16 25.41 -16.53
C ALA A 206 5.13 25.06 -15.39
N ASP A 207 5.74 23.87 -15.43
CA ASP A 207 6.72 23.44 -14.45
C ASP A 207 8.02 24.22 -14.57
N LEU A 208 8.45 24.49 -15.80
CA LEU A 208 9.62 25.32 -16.03
C LEU A 208 9.43 26.74 -15.46
N ALA A 209 8.20 27.28 -15.50
CA ALA A 209 7.90 28.57 -14.90
C ALA A 209 8.06 28.52 -13.37
N ILE A 210 7.60 27.44 -12.71
CA ILE A 210 7.76 27.24 -11.26
C ILE A 210 9.24 27.16 -10.89
N VAL A 211 10.02 26.32 -11.59
CA VAL A 211 11.47 26.20 -11.37
C VAL A 211 12.17 27.55 -11.60
N ALA A 212 11.77 28.29 -12.63
CA ALA A 212 12.35 29.60 -12.94
C ALA A 212 12.03 30.65 -11.87
N ASP A 213 10.81 30.66 -11.33
CA ASP A 213 10.37 31.60 -10.30
C ASP A 213 11.12 31.38 -8.98
N ASN A 214 11.51 30.14 -8.66
CA ASN A 214 12.22 29.78 -7.44
C ASN A 214 13.74 29.57 -7.63
N TYR A 215 14.28 29.74 -8.84
CA TYR A 215 15.66 29.41 -9.15
C TYR A 215 16.67 30.20 -8.30
N GLY A 216 17.59 29.49 -7.65
CA GLY A 216 18.63 30.06 -6.78
C GLY A 216 18.22 30.19 -5.32
N SER A 217 17.01 29.79 -4.95
CA SER A 217 16.62 29.55 -3.55
C SER A 217 17.53 28.49 -2.91
N ARG A 218 17.82 28.64 -1.60
CA ARG A 218 18.88 27.88 -0.92
C ARG A 218 18.42 27.01 0.26
N ALA A 219 17.16 27.09 0.66
CA ALA A 219 16.59 26.31 1.75
C ALA A 219 15.06 26.41 1.75
N GLY A 220 14.40 25.36 2.24
CA GLY A 220 12.97 25.35 2.51
C GLY A 220 12.07 25.25 1.28
N MET A 221 12.64 24.90 0.12
CA MET A 221 11.87 24.61 -1.09
C MET A 221 11.27 23.22 -1.02
N THR A 222 10.14 23.06 -1.68
CA THR A 222 9.40 21.80 -1.81
C THR A 222 9.36 21.35 -3.27
N TRP A 223 8.83 20.15 -3.51
CA TRP A 223 8.60 19.65 -4.87
C TRP A 223 7.79 20.65 -5.71
N GLU A 224 6.73 21.20 -5.13
CA GLU A 224 5.84 22.18 -5.75
C GLU A 224 6.51 23.54 -6.01
N ASP A 225 7.67 23.79 -5.38
CA ASP A 225 8.52 24.95 -5.67
C ASP A 225 9.57 24.65 -6.75
N GLY A 226 9.68 23.38 -7.18
CA GLY A 226 10.66 22.92 -8.17
C GLY A 226 11.92 22.30 -7.58
N ASP A 227 11.93 21.89 -6.30
CA ASP A 227 13.00 21.08 -5.69
C ASP A 227 12.69 19.60 -5.92
N PHE A 228 13.25 19.02 -6.98
CA PHE A 228 12.97 17.64 -7.39
C PHE A 228 13.92 16.63 -6.77
N ASN A 229 15.06 17.06 -6.21
CA ASN A 229 16.04 16.19 -5.57
C ASN A 229 15.91 16.17 -4.03
N GLY A 230 15.09 17.05 -3.46
CA GLY A 230 14.78 17.15 -2.04
C GLY A 230 15.92 17.75 -1.19
N ASP A 231 16.83 18.51 -1.78
CA ASP A 231 17.95 19.13 -1.05
C ASP A 231 17.60 20.46 -0.37
N GLY A 232 16.35 20.91 -0.53
CA GLY A 232 15.79 22.14 0.01
C GLY A 232 16.09 23.38 -0.83
N ALA A 233 16.77 23.25 -1.97
CA ALA A 233 17.10 24.33 -2.89
C ALA A 233 16.50 24.09 -4.28
N VAL A 234 16.47 25.14 -5.11
CA VAL A 234 16.11 25.01 -6.54
C VAL A 234 17.29 25.49 -7.35
N GLY A 235 17.93 24.58 -8.06
CA GLY A 235 19.18 24.84 -8.77
C GLY A 235 19.33 24.05 -10.07
N ILE A 236 20.59 23.87 -10.47
CA ILE A 236 20.91 23.24 -11.76
C ILE A 236 20.55 21.75 -11.78
N ALA A 237 20.53 21.09 -10.61
CA ALA A 237 20.12 19.70 -10.50
C ALA A 237 18.63 19.54 -10.84
N ASP A 238 17.79 20.44 -10.34
CA ASP A 238 16.34 20.43 -10.57
C ASP A 238 15.99 20.83 -11.99
N LEU A 239 16.68 21.85 -12.52
CA LEU A 239 16.53 22.21 -13.93
C LEU A 239 16.96 21.06 -14.86
N GLY A 240 18.01 20.32 -14.49
CA GLY A 240 18.42 19.10 -15.19
C GLY A 240 17.35 18.02 -15.13
N ALA A 241 16.80 17.76 -13.95
CA ALA A 241 15.73 16.80 -13.72
C ALA A 241 14.46 17.11 -14.55
N LEU A 242 14.08 18.39 -14.65
CA LEU A 242 12.99 18.85 -15.52
C LEU A 242 13.33 18.67 -17.01
N ALA A 243 14.53 19.09 -17.41
CA ALA A 243 14.95 19.03 -18.81
C ALA A 243 14.98 17.59 -19.34
N ASP A 244 15.44 16.64 -18.53
CA ASP A 244 15.52 15.22 -18.88
C ASP A 244 14.15 14.59 -19.14
N ASN A 245 13.09 15.17 -18.58
CA ASN A 245 11.73 14.65 -18.67
C ASN A 245 10.77 15.54 -19.49
N TYR A 246 11.25 16.66 -20.06
CA TYR A 246 10.40 17.63 -20.75
C TYR A 246 9.56 17.00 -21.87
N GLY A 247 8.24 17.22 -21.81
CA GLY A 247 7.27 16.65 -22.75
C GLY A 247 6.74 15.26 -22.37
N SER A 248 7.21 14.67 -21.28
CA SER A 248 6.68 13.41 -20.74
C SER A 248 5.31 13.61 -20.09
N SER A 249 4.50 12.55 -19.99
CA SER A 249 3.21 12.58 -19.28
C SER A 249 2.82 11.23 -18.70
N THR A 250 2.22 11.21 -17.50
CA THR A 250 1.67 10.01 -16.84
C THR A 250 0.31 9.66 -17.43
N GLY A 251 0.33 9.05 -18.63
CA GLY A 251 -0.88 8.71 -19.38
C GLY A 251 -0.56 8.09 -20.73
N GLY A 252 0.07 6.92 -20.72
CA GLY A 252 0.58 6.24 -21.91
C GLY A 252 0.36 4.72 -21.94
N ALA A 253 -0.67 4.19 -21.26
CA ALA A 253 -1.23 2.90 -21.65
C ALA A 253 -2.30 3.17 -22.73
N GLY A 254 -1.85 3.35 -23.97
CA GLY A 254 -2.76 3.22 -25.10
C GLY A 254 -3.26 1.78 -25.07
N ALA A 255 -4.52 1.58 -24.64
CA ALA A 255 -5.24 0.37 -24.98
C ALA A 255 -5.01 0.12 -26.49
N PRO A 256 -4.64 -1.11 -26.93
CA PRO A 256 -4.45 -1.37 -28.33
C PRO A 256 -5.74 -0.96 -29.03
N VAL A 257 -5.68 0.12 -29.81
CA VAL A 257 -6.77 0.50 -30.69
C VAL A 257 -7.01 -0.74 -31.53
N PRO A 258 -8.20 -1.38 -31.47
CA PRO A 258 -8.47 -2.51 -32.34
C PRO A 258 -8.36 -1.95 -33.75
N GLU A 259 -7.36 -2.41 -34.50
CA GLU A 259 -7.29 -2.08 -35.91
C GLU A 259 -8.64 -2.48 -36.53
N PRO A 260 -9.28 -1.60 -37.32
CA PRO A 260 -10.50 -2.00 -38.00
C PRO A 260 -10.16 -3.24 -38.80
N ALA A 261 -10.87 -4.34 -38.54
CA ALA A 261 -10.69 -5.59 -39.24
C ALA A 261 -10.88 -5.32 -40.76
N VAL A 262 -9.77 -5.07 -41.45
CA VAL A 262 -9.72 -5.10 -42.91
C VAL A 262 -9.80 -6.56 -43.27
N LEU A 263 -11.04 -7.04 -43.37
CA LEU A 263 -11.40 -8.32 -43.99
C LEU A 263 -10.67 -8.42 -45.34
N PRO A 264 -9.69 -9.32 -45.52
CA PRO A 264 -9.13 -9.56 -46.84
C PRO A 264 -10.19 -10.36 -47.61
N LEU A 265 -10.94 -9.63 -48.43
CA LEU A 265 -12.00 -10.17 -49.27
C LEU A 265 -11.38 -10.87 -50.49
N TRP A 266 -10.67 -11.99 -50.32
CA TRP A 266 -10.34 -12.88 -51.44
C TRP A 266 -10.26 -14.36 -51.03
N LEU A 267 -10.93 -15.18 -51.86
CA LEU A 267 -10.86 -16.64 -52.03
C LEU A 267 -11.94 -17.50 -51.38
N SER A 268 -13.15 -17.44 -51.94
CA SER A 268 -13.90 -18.67 -52.25
C SER A 268 -14.63 -18.59 -53.60
N ALA A 269 -13.95 -18.08 -54.63
CA ALA A 269 -14.31 -18.35 -56.03
C ALA A 269 -13.79 -19.73 -56.46
N SER A 270 -14.21 -20.80 -55.76
CA SER A 270 -13.89 -22.19 -56.15
C SER A 270 -14.84 -23.24 -55.55
N ALA A 271 -16.11 -22.88 -55.31
CA ALA A 271 -17.17 -23.86 -54.99
C ALA A 271 -18.36 -23.88 -55.97
N TRP A 272 -18.27 -23.15 -57.09
CA TRP A 272 -19.33 -23.11 -58.13
C TRP A 272 -19.06 -23.97 -59.37
N LEU A 273 -17.91 -24.65 -59.46
CA LEU A 273 -17.58 -25.53 -60.60
C LEU A 273 -17.71 -27.03 -60.33
N TRP A 274 -18.18 -27.44 -59.13
CA TRP A 274 -18.46 -28.86 -58.83
C TRP A 274 -19.94 -29.20 -58.61
N GLY A 275 -20.80 -28.20 -58.35
CA GLY A 275 -22.25 -28.39 -58.21
C GLY A 275 -23.02 -28.48 -59.54
N ALA A 276 -22.53 -27.87 -60.62
CA ALA A 276 -23.26 -27.81 -61.89
C ALA A 276 -23.11 -29.06 -62.78
N ARG A 277 -22.18 -29.98 -62.48
CA ARG A 277 -21.99 -31.22 -63.27
C ARG A 277 -22.79 -32.43 -62.78
N ARG A 278 -23.49 -32.34 -61.64
CA ARG A 278 -24.32 -33.46 -61.12
C ARG A 278 -25.82 -33.35 -61.41
N ARG A 279 -26.28 -32.26 -62.05
CA ARG A 279 -27.71 -32.07 -62.41
C ARG A 279 -28.07 -32.34 -63.88
N GLN A 280 -27.13 -32.77 -64.72
CA GLN A 280 -27.41 -33.10 -66.14
C GLN A 280 -27.24 -34.59 -66.52
N ARG A 281 -27.26 -35.51 -65.54
CA ARG A 281 -27.18 -36.97 -65.82
C ARG A 281 -28.35 -37.80 -65.29
N ARG A 282 -29.51 -37.20 -65.04
CA ARG A 282 -30.76 -37.94 -64.76
C ARG A 282 -31.93 -37.39 -65.59
N SER A 283 -31.75 -37.40 -66.91
CA SER A 283 -32.81 -37.26 -67.92
C SER A 283 -32.30 -37.80 -69.28
N ALA A 284 -32.24 -39.12 -69.47
CA ALA A 284 -32.35 -39.82 -70.76
C ALA A 284 -32.06 -41.33 -70.58
N ALA A 285 -33.00 -42.15 -71.09
CA ALA A 285 -33.12 -43.62 -71.06
C ALA A 285 -33.55 -44.23 -69.71
#